data_AF-A0AAW2Q0D9-F1
#
_entry.id   AF-A0AAW2Q0D9-F1
#
_cell.length_a   1.000
_cell.length_b   1.000
_cell.length_c   1.000
_cell.angle_alpha   90.00
_cell.angle_beta   90.00
_cell.angle_gamma   90.00
#
_symmetry.space_group_name_H-M   'P 1'
#
loop_
_entity.id
_entity.type
_entity.pdbx_description
1 polymer ?
#
loop_
_entity_poly.entity_id
_entity_poly.type
_entity_poly.pdbx_seq_one_letter_code
_entity_poly.pdbx_strand_id
1 'polypeptide(L)'
;MEALRSDRGGNYLSGEFMDYLKENGILSQWTPPGTPQLNGVAERRNRTLLDMVWSMMSFTEQPPSFWGYALETAAKLLNIAPSKSVPQTPYELWHVKPASYKYMRV
;
A
#
# COMPACT_ATOMS: atom_id res chain seq x y z
N MET A 1 6.02 -4.42 -20.16
CA MET A 1 6.40 -3.04 -19.86
C MET A 1 5.54 -2.59 -18.69
N GLU A 2 6.17 -2.29 -17.57
CA GLU A 2 5.47 -1.91 -16.35
C GLU A 2 5.28 -0.38 -16.35
N ALA A 3 4.19 0.09 -15.76
CA ALA A 3 3.88 1.51 -15.70
C ALA A 3 3.45 1.88 -14.28
N LEU A 4 3.98 2.99 -13.78
CA LEU A 4 3.56 3.60 -12.53
C LEU A 4 2.60 4.74 -12.84
N ARG A 5 1.39 4.66 -12.29
CA ARG A 5 0.44 5.78 -12.32
C ARG A 5 0.48 6.54 -11.00
N SER A 6 0.78 7.83 -11.06
CA SER A 6 0.80 8.72 -9.90
C SER A 6 0.05 10.02 -10.18
N ASP A 7 -0.22 10.78 -9.11
CA ASP A 7 -0.58 12.18 -9.29
C ASP A 7 0.65 13.00 -9.71
N ARG A 8 0.41 14.29 -10.01
CA ARG A 8 1.45 15.28 -10.26
C ARG A 8 2.04 15.86 -8.96
N GLY A 9 2.05 15.09 -7.88
CA GLY A 9 2.70 15.49 -6.64
C GLY A 9 4.19 15.74 -6.88
N GLY A 10 4.74 16.80 -6.28
CA GLY A 10 6.12 17.24 -6.53
C GLY A 10 7.18 16.15 -6.34
N ASN A 11 6.95 15.22 -5.40
CA ASN A 11 7.84 14.07 -5.16
C ASN A 11 7.91 13.10 -6.35
N TYR A 12 6.79 12.90 -7.08
CA TYR A 12 6.74 12.02 -8.26
C TYR A 12 7.27 12.70 -9.53
N LEU A 13 7.54 14.00 -9.46
CA LEU A 13 8.07 14.80 -10.56
C LEU A 13 9.55 15.17 -10.36
N SER A 14 10.19 14.69 -9.29
CA SER A 14 11.61 14.94 -9.07
C SER A 14 12.45 14.25 -10.17
N GLY A 15 13.52 14.92 -10.59
CA GLY A 15 14.44 14.37 -11.60
C GLY A 15 15.00 13.01 -11.18
N GLU A 16 15.47 12.92 -9.92
CA GLU A 16 16.00 11.68 -9.34
C GLU A 16 15.00 10.51 -9.42
N PHE A 17 13.71 10.76 -9.14
CA PHE A 17 12.69 9.72 -9.21
C PHE A 17 12.40 9.31 -10.66
N MET A 18 12.36 10.27 -11.58
CA MET A 18 12.14 9.99 -13.00
C MET A 18 13.31 9.21 -13.61
N ASP A 19 14.55 9.53 -13.22
CA ASP A 19 15.74 8.79 -13.63
C ASP A 19 15.70 7.35 -13.09
N TYR A 20 15.36 7.17 -11.81
CA TYR A 20 15.15 5.85 -11.22
C TYR A 20 14.10 5.01 -11.97
N LEU A 21 12.95 5.59 -12.31
CA LEU A 21 11.92 4.88 -13.09
C LEU A 21 12.44 4.48 -14.47
N LYS A 22 13.18 5.36 -15.13
CA LYS A 22 13.76 5.11 -16.45
C LYS A 22 14.81 4.00 -16.42
N GLU A 23 15.69 3.99 -15.41
CA GLU A 23 16.71 2.95 -15.20
C GLU A 23 16.07 1.57 -14.97
N ASN A 24 14.93 1.52 -14.28
CA ASN A 24 14.18 0.28 -14.04
C ASN A 24 13.21 -0.07 -15.19
N GLY A 25 13.18 0.71 -16.27
CA GLY A 25 12.28 0.47 -17.41
C GLY A 25 10.80 0.66 -17.10
N ILE A 26 10.47 1.42 -16.06
CA ILE A 26 9.10 1.71 -15.62
C ILE A 26 8.61 2.99 -16.30
N LEU A 27 7.47 2.91 -16.98
CA LEU A 27 6.84 4.08 -17.59
C LEU A 27 6.10 4.93 -16.55
N SER A 28 6.44 6.20 -16.42
CA SER A 28 5.71 7.15 -15.57
C SER A 28 4.44 7.66 -16.27
N GLN A 29 3.27 7.48 -15.65
CA GLN A 29 1.97 7.97 -16.10
C GLN A 29 1.38 8.92 -15.06
N TRP A 30 0.96 10.11 -15.48
CA TRP A 30 0.40 11.10 -14.57
C TRP A 30 -1.08 11.30 -14.78
N THR A 31 -1.85 11.34 -13.69
CA THR A 31 -3.26 11.73 -13.76
C THR A 31 -3.39 13.21 -14.10
N PRO A 32 -4.37 13.61 -14.94
CA PRO A 32 -4.67 15.01 -15.19
C PRO A 32 -4.95 15.79 -13.89
N PRO A 33 -4.58 17.08 -13.82
CA PRO A 33 -4.96 17.93 -12.68
C PRO A 33 -6.47 17.91 -12.44
N GLY A 34 -6.90 17.90 -11.18
CA GLY A 34 -8.32 17.90 -10.83
C GLY A 34 -9.06 16.57 -11.02
N THR A 35 -8.34 15.45 -11.23
CA THR A 35 -8.94 14.10 -11.38
C THR A 35 -8.53 13.11 -10.25
N PRO A 36 -8.76 13.44 -8.97
CA PRO A 36 -8.38 12.58 -7.84
C PRO A 36 -9.01 11.18 -7.90
N GLN A 37 -10.16 11.04 -8.58
CA GLN A 37 -10.84 9.76 -8.76
C GLN A 37 -9.96 8.72 -9.47
N LEU A 38 -9.02 9.16 -10.33
CA LEU A 38 -8.09 8.27 -11.04
C LEU A 38 -7.02 7.65 -10.12
N ASN A 39 -6.75 8.26 -8.96
CA ASN A 39 -5.91 7.71 -7.90
C ASN A 39 -6.70 7.03 -6.78
N GLY A 40 -8.02 6.91 -6.93
CA GLY A 40 -8.90 6.44 -5.87
C GLY A 40 -8.56 5.03 -5.35
N VAL A 41 -7.92 4.17 -6.14
CA VAL A 41 -7.46 2.84 -5.67
C VAL A 41 -6.33 2.99 -4.64
N ALA A 42 -5.29 3.76 -4.97
CA ALA A 42 -4.16 4.01 -4.09
C ALA A 42 -4.62 4.81 -2.84
N GLU A 43 -5.44 5.84 -3.03
CA GLU A 43 -5.96 6.65 -1.93
C GLU A 43 -6.81 5.83 -0.95
N ARG A 44 -7.72 4.99 -1.44
CA ARG A 44 -8.50 4.09 -0.58
C ARG A 44 -7.59 3.14 0.20
N ARG A 45 -6.57 2.59 -0.45
CA ARG A 45 -5.62 1.67 0.20
C ARG A 45 -4.82 2.38 1.29
N ASN A 46 -4.32 3.58 1.02
CA ASN A 46 -3.59 4.40 1.99
C ASN A 46 -4.46 4.78 3.18
N ARG A 47 -5.73 5.16 2.94
CA ARG A 47 -6.67 5.46 4.02
C ARG A 47 -6.91 4.24 4.91
N THR A 48 -7.19 3.06 4.34
CA THR A 48 -7.38 1.84 5.12
C THR A 48 -6.15 1.47 5.94
N LEU A 49 -4.94 1.63 5.38
CA LEU A 49 -3.70 1.41 6.11
C LEU A 49 -3.58 2.34 7.32
N LEU A 50 -3.78 3.64 7.12
CA LEU A 50 -3.69 4.64 8.20
C LEU A 50 -4.76 4.44 9.27
N ASP A 51 -6.00 4.13 8.87
CA ASP A 51 -7.09 3.83 9.81
C ASP A 51 -6.75 2.63 10.70
N MET A 52 -6.16 1.56 10.12
CA MET A 52 -5.72 0.40 10.89
C MET A 52 -4.58 0.73 11.84
N VAL A 53 -3.60 1.52 11.39
CA VAL A 53 -2.48 1.94 12.22
C VAL A 53 -2.96 2.78 13.40
N TRP A 54 -3.83 3.76 13.16
CA TRP A 54 -4.41 4.57 14.22
C TRP A 54 -5.23 3.73 15.18
N SER A 55 -6.03 2.79 14.68
CA SER A 55 -6.77 1.86 15.53
C SER A 55 -5.82 1.05 16.42
N MET A 56 -4.81 0.38 15.85
CA MET A 56 -3.82 -0.39 16.62
C MET A 56 -3.12 0.47 17.67
N MET A 57 -2.61 1.63 17.28
CA MET A 57 -1.91 2.54 18.19
C MET A 57 -2.83 3.04 19.31
N SER A 58 -4.11 3.33 19.02
CA SER A 58 -5.09 3.79 20.02
C SER A 58 -5.45 2.73 21.06
N PHE A 59 -5.36 1.45 20.71
CA PHE A 59 -5.64 0.33 21.61
C PHE A 59 -4.43 -0.12 22.43
N THR A 60 -3.27 0.47 22.21
CA THR A 60 -2.03 0.09 22.88
C THR A 60 -1.41 1.28 23.60
N GLU A 61 -0.79 1.06 24.76
CA GLU A 61 -0.01 2.09 25.47
C GLU A 61 1.41 2.24 24.88
N GLN A 62 1.57 1.98 23.57
CA GLN A 62 2.88 2.02 22.93
C GLN A 62 3.30 3.45 22.56
N PRO A 63 4.59 3.78 22.68
CA PRO A 63 5.11 5.08 22.24
C PRO A 63 4.88 5.29 20.73
N PRO A 64 4.79 6.56 20.26
CA PRO A 64 4.65 6.87 18.83
C PRO A 64 5.76 6.29 17.92
N SER A 65 6.93 5.96 18.48
CA SER A 65 8.01 5.28 17.75
C SER A 65 7.62 3.89 17.22
N PHE A 66 6.57 3.27 17.78
CA PHE A 66 6.05 1.98 17.30
C PHE A 66 5.16 2.09 16.06
N TRP A 67 4.89 3.29 15.57
CA TRP A 67 4.05 3.53 14.40
C TRP A 67 4.50 2.72 13.17
N GLY A 68 5.81 2.56 12.95
CA GLY A 68 6.35 1.75 11.86
C GLY A 68 5.96 0.26 11.98
N TYR A 69 6.01 -0.31 13.19
CA TYR A 69 5.60 -1.70 13.44
C TYR A 69 4.09 -1.89 13.27
N ALA A 70 3.29 -0.89 13.70
CA ALA A 70 1.86 -0.89 13.45
C ALA A 70 1.54 -0.85 11.95
N LEU A 71 2.27 -0.04 11.18
CA LEU A 71 2.13 0.04 9.71
C LEU A 71 2.50 -1.28 9.03
N GLU A 72 3.61 -1.90 9.42
CA GLU A 72 4.01 -3.21 8.90
C GLU A 72 2.96 -4.28 9.20
N THR A 73 2.44 -4.28 10.43
CA THR A 73 1.39 -5.21 10.87
C THR A 73 0.10 -5.00 10.08
N ALA A 74 -0.34 -3.75 9.90
CA ALA A 74 -1.52 -3.41 9.13
C ALA A 74 -1.38 -3.84 7.66
N ALA A 75 -0.24 -3.55 7.03
CA ALA A 75 0.05 -3.96 5.66
C ALA A 75 0.04 -5.48 5.51
N LYS A 76 0.65 -6.20 6.46
CA LYS A 76 0.68 -7.66 6.47
C LYS A 76 -0.73 -8.25 6.59
N LEU A 77 -1.53 -7.76 7.54
CA LEU A 77 -2.92 -8.19 7.72
C LEU A 77 -3.74 -7.97 6.44
N LEU A 78 -3.63 -6.79 5.83
CA LEU A 78 -4.34 -6.46 4.60
C LEU A 78 -3.90 -7.27 3.37
N ASN A 79 -2.74 -7.91 3.41
CA ASN A 79 -2.24 -8.76 2.33
C ASN A 79 -2.60 -10.24 2.53
N ILE A 80 -2.86 -10.69 3.76
CA ILE A 80 -3.21 -12.09 4.08
C ILE A 80 -4.68 -12.28 4.48
N ALA A 81 -5.45 -11.19 4.60
CA ALA A 81 -6.89 -11.25 4.78
C ALA A 81 -7.59 -11.33 3.41
N PRO A 82 -8.62 -12.19 3.26
CA PRO A 82 -9.44 -12.21 2.06
C PRO A 82 -10.27 -10.92 1.95
N SER A 83 -10.63 -10.56 0.72
CA SER A 83 -11.51 -9.42 0.45
C SER A 83 -12.91 -9.88 0.05
N LYS A 84 -13.92 -9.02 0.16
CA LYS A 84 -15.27 -9.36 -0.33
C LYS A 84 -15.30 -9.62 -1.84
N SER A 85 -14.40 -9.00 -2.59
CA SER A 85 -14.39 -9.05 -4.05
C SER A 85 -13.72 -10.30 -4.62
N VAL A 86 -12.79 -10.91 -3.87
CA VAL A 86 -12.01 -12.07 -4.33
C VAL A 86 -11.83 -13.05 -3.17
N PRO A 87 -12.12 -14.36 -3.36
CA PRO A 87 -12.01 -15.36 -2.29
C PRO A 87 -10.57 -15.62 -1.84
N GLN A 88 -9.58 -15.30 -2.69
CA GLN A 88 -8.15 -15.43 -2.41
C GLN A 88 -7.61 -14.14 -1.78
N THR A 89 -6.56 -14.28 -0.98
CA THR A 89 -5.85 -13.16 -0.37
C THR A 89 -4.95 -12.45 -1.39
N PRO A 90 -4.63 -11.15 -1.23
CA PRO A 90 -3.65 -10.48 -2.09
C PRO A 90 -2.29 -11.19 -2.12
N TYR A 91 -1.85 -11.78 -1.00
CA TYR A 91 -0.62 -12.57 -0.90
C TYR A 91 -0.67 -13.81 -1.81
N GLU A 92 -1.78 -14.53 -1.81
CA GLU A 92 -1.99 -15.69 -2.67
C GLU A 92 -1.99 -15.32 -4.15
N LEU A 93 -2.66 -14.23 -4.51
CA LEU A 93 -2.70 -13.72 -5.88
C LEU A 93 -1.31 -13.31 -6.36
N TRP A 94 -0.50 -12.70 -5.50
CA TRP A 94 0.82 -12.20 -5.86
C TRP A 94 1.89 -13.29 -5.90
N HIS A 95 1.92 -14.18 -4.90
CA HIS A 95 2.96 -15.20 -4.78
C HIS A 95 2.57 -16.58 -5.31
N VAL A 96 1.30 -16.78 -5.68
CA VAL A 96 0.74 -18.08 -6.11
C VAL A 96 1.00 -19.16 -5.04
N LYS A 97 0.93 -18.76 -3.76
CA LYS A 97 1.19 -19.60 -2.58
C LYS A 97 0.21 -19.26 -1.45
N PRO A 98 -0.24 -20.25 -0.67
CA PRO A 98 -1.15 -20.01 0.45
C PRO A 98 -0.52 -19.08 1.49
N ALA A 99 -1.32 -18.17 2.03
CA ALA A 99 -0.89 -17.34 3.16
C ALA A 99 -0.71 -18.21 4.42
N SER A 100 0.37 -17.98 5.16
CA SER A 100 0.59 -18.67 6.44
C SER A 100 -0.09 -17.90 7.57
N TYR A 101 -0.85 -18.60 8.40
CA TYR A 101 -1.50 -18.02 9.59
C TYR A 101 -0.83 -18.46 10.90
N LYS A 102 0.23 -19.28 10.84
CA LYS A 102 0.88 -19.88 12.03
C LYS A 102 1.41 -18.87 13.04
N TYR A 103 1.72 -17.66 12.60
CA TYR A 103 2.23 -16.58 13.44
C TYR A 103 1.12 -15.70 14.02
N MET A 104 -0.13 -15.85 13.59
CA MET A 104 -1.26 -15.16 14.21
C MET A 104 -1.59 -15.83 15.54
N ARG A 105 -1.81 -15.01 16.56
CA ARG A 105 -2.29 -15.45 17.88
C ARG A 105 -3.67 -14.85 18.11
N VAL A 106 -4.59 -15.67 18.61
CA VAL A 106 -5.98 -15.30 18.97
C VAL A 106 -6.16 -15.54 20.45
#